data_AF-A0A6L7W1A1-F1
#
_entry.id   AF-A0A6L7W1A1-F1
#
_cell.length_a   1.000
_cell.length_b   1.000
_cell.length_c   1.000
_cell.angle_alpha   90.00
_cell.angle_beta   90.00
_cell.angle_gamma   90.00
#
_symmetry.space_group_name_H-M   'P 1'
#
loop_
_entity.id
_entity.type
_entity.pdbx_description
1 polymer ?
#
loop_
_entity_poly.entity_id
_entity_poly.type
_entity_poly.pdbx_seq_one_letter_code
_entity_poly.pdbx_strand_id
1 'polypeptide(L)'
;MATLTDRITVNPNQCGGRPCIRGMRIRVTDVLDLLAQDLTREQILSEHPDLEPEDIRACLRFASDRLNHPVLKDEQAWTERFEATTDEQWDRLAESARKEIAVGDTDYDQFLKHL
;
A
#
# COMPACT_ATOMS: atom_id res chain seq x y z
N MET A 1 11.04 19.42 19.28
CA MET A 1 11.10 19.18 17.82
C MET A 1 10.01 18.19 17.47
N ALA A 2 8.84 18.67 17.02
CA ALA A 2 7.71 17.80 16.72
C ALA A 2 8.05 16.86 15.56
N THR A 3 8.06 15.56 15.85
CA THR A 3 8.16 14.48 14.87
C THR A 3 7.05 14.66 13.84
N LEU A 4 7.41 14.68 12.55
CA LEU A 4 6.53 14.98 11.40
C LEU A 4 5.35 13.99 11.21
N THR A 5 5.11 13.09 12.16
CA THR A 5 4.31 11.87 12.01
C THR A 5 2.91 11.96 12.64
N ASP A 6 2.65 12.94 13.51
CA ASP A 6 1.36 13.04 14.23
C ASP A 6 0.31 13.93 13.53
N ARG A 7 0.63 14.48 12.35
CA ARG A 7 -0.25 15.43 11.63
C ARG A 7 -1.22 14.77 10.66
N ILE A 8 -0.96 13.54 10.23
CA ILE A 8 -1.86 12.80 9.34
C ILE A 8 -2.47 11.64 10.12
N THR A 9 -3.79 11.55 10.10
CA THR A 9 -4.58 10.55 10.80
C THR A 9 -5.42 9.73 9.82
N VAL A 10 -5.67 8.48 10.15
CA VAL A 10 -6.56 7.59 9.39
C VAL A 10 -7.63 7.08 10.35
N ASN A 11 -8.87 7.47 10.11
CA ASN A 11 -10.02 7.03 10.89
C ASN A 11 -11.07 6.43 9.94
N PRO A 12 -11.43 5.14 10.06
CA PRO A 12 -12.43 4.49 9.20
C PRO A 12 -13.78 5.23 9.12
N ASN A 13 -14.15 5.92 10.20
CA ASN A 13 -15.42 6.65 10.32
C ASN A 13 -15.33 8.09 9.78
N GLN A 14 -14.18 8.50 9.24
CA GLN A 14 -13.92 9.84 8.74
C GLN A 14 -13.46 9.79 7.29
N CYS A 15 -14.08 10.60 6.43
CA CYS A 15 -13.72 10.71 5.01
C CYS A 15 -13.58 9.35 4.28
N GLY A 16 -14.35 8.34 4.70
CA GLY A 16 -14.29 6.98 4.15
C GLY A 16 -12.98 6.25 4.44
N GLY A 17 -12.34 6.50 5.59
CA GLY A 17 -11.06 5.90 5.96
C GLY A 17 -9.86 6.51 5.24
N ARG A 18 -10.02 7.64 4.56
CA ARG A 18 -8.92 8.30 3.84
C ARG A 18 -8.01 9.08 4.82
N PRO A 19 -6.70 9.18 4.54
CA PRO A 19 -5.77 9.99 5.33
C PRO A 19 -6.22 11.46 5.38
N CYS A 20 -6.37 11.98 6.59
CA CYS A 20 -6.81 13.35 6.88
C CYS A 20 -5.84 14.06 7.80
N ILE A 21 -5.80 15.39 7.71
CA ILE A 21 -5.04 16.23 8.63
C ILE A 21 -5.62 16.10 10.04
N ARG A 22 -4.75 16.10 11.07
CA ARG A 22 -5.12 15.84 12.48
C ARG A 22 -6.31 16.71 12.91
N GLY A 23 -7.35 16.07 13.44
CA GLY A 23 -8.53 16.77 13.94
C GLY A 23 -9.38 17.47 12.87
N MET A 24 -9.08 17.31 11.57
CA MET A 24 -9.76 18.00 10.48
C MET A 24 -10.32 17.02 9.46
N ARG A 25 -11.42 17.39 8.81
CA ARG A 25 -12.00 16.62 7.69
C ARG A 25 -11.43 17.04 6.33
N ILE A 26 -10.16 17.47 6.32
CA ILE A 26 -9.41 17.81 5.11
C ILE A 26 -8.49 16.63 4.79
N ARG A 27 -8.67 16.01 3.63
CA ARG A 27 -7.88 14.86 3.20
C ARG A 27 -6.52 15.31 2.72
N VAL A 28 -5.52 14.42 2.82
CA VAL A 28 -4.20 14.65 2.20
C VAL A 28 -4.37 14.97 0.71
N THR A 29 -5.26 14.26 0.02
CA THR A 29 -5.54 14.49 -1.40
C THR A 29 -6.11 15.88 -1.68
N ASP A 30 -6.92 16.44 -0.78
CA ASP A 30 -7.51 17.76 -1.00
C ASP A 30 -6.42 18.84 -1.06
N VAL A 31 -5.44 18.78 -0.15
CA VAL A 31 -4.28 19.69 -0.18
C VAL A 31 -3.43 19.49 -1.43
N LEU A 32 -3.22 18.25 -1.85
CA LEU A 32 -2.47 17.96 -3.09
C LEU A 32 -3.21 18.48 -4.33
N ASP A 33 -4.54 18.36 -4.38
CA ASP A 33 -5.37 18.83 -5.47
C ASP A 33 -5.36 20.37 -5.55
N LEU A 34 -5.33 21.07 -4.42
CA LEU A 34 -5.17 22.53 -4.37
C LEU A 34 -3.78 22.94 -4.89
N LEU A 35 -2.73 22.27 -4.45
CA LEU A 35 -1.36 22.52 -4.95
C LEU A 35 -1.25 22.23 -6.46
N ALA A 36 -1.95 21.20 -6.96
CA ALA A 36 -1.98 20.85 -8.38
C ALA A 36 -2.74 21.88 -9.24
N GLN A 37 -3.59 22.71 -8.62
CA GLN A 37 -4.27 23.84 -9.25
C GLN A 37 -3.46 25.15 -9.17
N ASP A 38 -2.15 25.06 -8.91
CA ASP A 38 -1.21 26.17 -8.78
C ASP A 38 -1.49 27.13 -7.61
N LEU A 39 -2.29 26.72 -6.62
CA LEU A 39 -2.44 27.51 -5.38
C LEU A 39 -1.14 27.48 -4.58
N THR A 40 -0.70 28.64 -4.11
CA THR A 40 0.45 28.73 -3.20
C THR A 40 0.07 28.26 -1.80
N ARG A 41 1.08 27.92 -0.99
CA ARG A 41 0.87 27.51 0.40
C ARG A 41 0.19 28.61 1.20
N GLU A 42 0.54 29.87 0.93
CA GLU A 42 -0.03 31.04 1.59
C GLU A 42 -1.51 31.21 1.23
N GLN A 43 -1.89 30.97 -0.03
CA GLN A 43 -3.30 30.97 -0.45
C GLN A 43 -4.09 29.87 0.23
N ILE A 44 -3.55 28.65 0.28
CA ILE A 44 -4.19 27.51 0.96
C ILE A 44 -4.40 27.81 2.46
N LEU A 45 -3.40 28.38 3.13
CA LEU A 45 -3.51 28.77 4.54
C LEU A 45 -4.48 29.94 4.75
N SER A 46 -4.61 30.83 3.76
CA SER A 46 -5.59 31.91 3.78
C SER A 46 -7.03 31.40 3.65
N GLU A 47 -7.27 30.38 2.81
CA GLU A 47 -8.58 29.77 2.61
C GLU A 47 -8.96 28.80 3.74
N HIS A 48 -7.95 28.22 4.39
CA HIS A 48 -8.11 27.29 5.51
C HIS A 48 -7.30 27.76 6.74
N PRO A 49 -7.81 28.74 7.52
CA PRO A 49 -7.09 29.34 8.64
C PRO A 49 -6.71 28.37 9.76
N ASP A 50 -7.39 27.23 9.86
CA ASP A 50 -7.08 26.19 10.84
C ASP A 50 -5.84 25.36 10.44
N LEU A 51 -5.43 25.41 9.17
CA LEU A 51 -4.23 24.72 8.71
C LEU A 51 -2.96 25.43 9.17
N GLU A 52 -1.97 24.64 9.52
CA GLU A 52 -0.61 25.12 9.78
C GLU A 52 0.30 24.80 8.59
N PRO A 53 1.36 25.59 8.33
CA PRO A 53 2.34 25.30 7.28
C PRO A 53 2.94 23.89 7.36
N GLU A 54 3.08 23.36 8.58
CA GLU A 54 3.55 22.01 8.85
C GLU A 54 2.59 20.92 8.40
N ASP A 55 1.28 21.18 8.33
CA ASP A 55 0.27 20.23 7.84
C ASP A 55 0.42 20.02 6.34
N ILE A 56 0.67 21.09 5.57
CA ILE A 56 0.96 21.01 4.14
C ILE A 56 2.23 20.19 3.91
N ARG A 57 3.27 20.43 4.73
CA ARG A 57 4.53 19.67 4.66
C ARG A 57 4.32 18.19 4.99
N ALA A 58 3.46 17.88 5.96
CA ALA A 58 3.10 16.52 6.33
C ALA A 58 2.33 15.81 5.19
N CYS A 59 1.43 16.51 4.49
CA CYS A 59 0.72 15.98 3.32
C CYS A 59 1.69 15.56 2.20
N LEU A 60 2.64 16.43 1.85
CA LEU A 60 3.66 16.15 0.84
C LEU A 60 4.54 14.98 1.24
N ARG A 61 4.97 14.93 2.51
CA ARG A 61 5.80 13.83 3.01
C ARG A 61 5.04 12.50 2.99
N PHE A 62 3.80 12.49 3.47
CA PHE A 62 2.93 11.31 3.43
C PHE A 62 2.77 10.77 2.01
N ALA A 63 2.53 11.65 1.03
CA ALA A 63 2.42 11.25 -0.38
C ALA A 63 3.74 10.67 -0.92
N SER A 64 4.87 11.32 -0.65
CA SER A 64 6.19 10.85 -1.06
C SER A 64 6.50 9.46 -0.47
N ASP A 65 6.28 9.27 0.83
CA ASP A 65 6.54 8.00 1.51
C ASP A 65 5.63 6.89 0.95
N ARG A 66 4.36 7.21 0.61
CA ARG A 66 3.42 6.23 0.05
C ARG A 66 3.76 5.81 -1.38
N LEU A 67 4.26 6.75 -2.19
CA LEU A 67 4.69 6.50 -3.57
C LEU A 67 6.07 5.84 -3.66
N ASN A 68 6.91 5.98 -2.64
CA ASN A 68 8.24 5.38 -2.59
C ASN A 68 8.22 3.84 -2.36
N HIS A 69 7.05 3.20 -2.43
CA HIS A 69 6.97 1.74 -2.45
C HIS A 69 7.45 1.23 -3.83
N PRO A 70 8.45 0.34 -3.89
CA PRO A 70 8.95 -0.18 -5.16
C PRO A 70 7.85 -0.97 -5.88
N VAL A 71 7.46 -0.51 -7.06
CA VAL A 71 6.41 -1.12 -7.90
C VAL A 71 6.95 -2.33 -8.68
N LEU A 72 8.27 -2.41 -8.90
CA LEU A 72 8.90 -3.35 -9.84
C LEU A 72 9.68 -4.52 -9.17
N LYS A 73 9.42 -4.84 -7.90
CA LYS A 73 10.21 -5.87 -7.20
C LYS A 73 9.81 -7.32 -7.50
N ASP A 74 8.63 -7.55 -8.07
CA ASP A 74 8.11 -8.91 -8.24
C ASP A 74 8.82 -9.68 -9.38
N GLU A 75 9.29 -9.00 -10.43
CA GLU A 75 9.97 -9.68 -11.55
C GLU A 75 11.39 -10.12 -11.19
N GLN A 76 12.16 -9.32 -10.44
CA GLN A 76 13.55 -9.66 -10.10
C GLN A 76 13.64 -10.82 -9.12
N ALA A 77 12.77 -10.83 -8.10
CA ALA A 77 12.72 -11.92 -7.13
C ALA A 77 12.27 -13.25 -7.77
N TRP A 78 11.45 -13.19 -8.82
CA TRP A 78 11.04 -14.36 -9.57
C TRP A 78 12.17 -14.86 -10.49
N THR A 79 12.83 -13.97 -11.24
CA THR A 79 13.92 -14.31 -12.16
C THR A 79 15.14 -14.91 -11.44
N GLU A 80 15.57 -14.34 -10.31
CA GLU A 80 16.71 -14.88 -9.54
C GLU A 80 16.44 -16.28 -9.00
N ARG A 81 15.21 -16.53 -8.53
CA ARG A 81 14.80 -17.85 -8.02
C ARG A 81 14.63 -18.87 -9.14
N PHE A 82 14.18 -18.43 -10.30
CA PHE A 82 14.00 -19.26 -11.49
C PHE A 82 15.36 -19.68 -12.09
N GLU A 83 16.29 -18.73 -12.27
CA GLU A 83 17.63 -18.98 -12.82
C GLU A 83 18.53 -19.80 -11.88
N ALA A 84 18.28 -19.75 -10.57
CA ALA A 84 19.01 -20.56 -9.58
C ALA A 84 18.54 -22.03 -9.52
N THR A 85 17.44 -22.39 -10.22
CA THR A 85 16.90 -23.75 -10.19
C THR A 85 17.47 -24.56 -11.36
N THR A 86 18.25 -25.60 -11.07
CA THR A 86 18.81 -26.49 -12.10
C THR A 86 17.75 -27.39 -12.71
N ASP A 87 17.98 -27.89 -13.93
CA ASP A 87 17.05 -28.82 -14.62
C ASP A 87 16.66 -30.02 -13.74
N GLU A 88 17.62 -30.58 -12.99
CA GLU A 88 17.37 -31.68 -12.04
C GLU A 88 16.49 -31.31 -10.84
N GLN A 89 16.44 -30.03 -10.46
CA GLN A 89 15.53 -29.55 -9.41
C GLN A 89 14.11 -29.37 -9.96
N TRP A 90 13.97 -28.92 -11.21
CA TRP A 90 12.69 -28.86 -11.90
C TRP A 90 12.08 -30.25 -12.13
N ASP A 91 12.88 -31.23 -12.53
CA ASP A 91 12.42 -32.61 -12.71
C ASP A 91 11.91 -33.21 -11.40
N ARG A 92 12.61 -32.99 -10.29
CA ARG A 92 12.17 -33.44 -8.95
C ARG A 92 10.90 -32.76 -8.48
N LEU A 93 10.75 -31.46 -8.74
CA LEU A 93 9.52 -30.71 -8.41
C LEU A 93 8.34 -31.20 -9.26
N ALA A 94 8.56 -31.45 -10.54
CA ALA A 94 7.55 -32.00 -11.44
C ALA A 94 7.13 -33.42 -11.05
N GLU A 95 8.08 -34.26 -10.62
CA GLU A 95 7.80 -35.59 -10.09
C GLU A 95 7.03 -35.55 -8.77
N SER A 96 7.37 -34.63 -7.86
CA SER A 96 6.63 -34.43 -6.60
C SER A 96 5.19 -34.00 -6.85
N ALA A 97 4.98 -33.01 -7.73
CA ALA A 97 3.64 -32.55 -8.09
C ALA A 97 2.83 -33.64 -8.81
N ARG A 98 3.44 -34.41 -9.71
CA ARG A 98 2.80 -35.57 -10.36
C ARG A 98 2.42 -36.64 -9.34
N LYS A 99 3.27 -36.88 -8.33
CA LYS A 99 3.01 -37.84 -7.25
C LYS A 99 1.89 -37.37 -6.34
N GLU A 100 1.81 -36.09 -6.02
CA GLU A 100 0.72 -35.50 -5.24
C GLU A 100 -0.62 -35.56 -5.97
N ILE A 101 -0.65 -35.25 -7.27
CA ILE A 101 -1.83 -35.40 -8.13
C ILE A 101 -2.26 -36.87 -8.21
N ALA A 102 -1.31 -37.80 -8.26
CA ALA A 102 -1.59 -39.24 -8.28
C ALA A 102 -2.04 -39.80 -6.92
N VAL A 103 -1.61 -39.18 -5.81
CA VAL A 103 -2.05 -39.54 -4.45
C VAL A 103 -3.45 -39.01 -4.16
N GLY A 104 -3.95 -38.05 -4.93
CA GLY A 104 -5.37 -37.70 -4.96
C GLY A 104 -5.91 -37.24 -3.62
N ASP A 105 -5.15 -36.44 -2.87
CA ASP A 105 -5.65 -35.76 -1.67
C ASP A 105 -6.35 -34.45 -2.06
N THR A 106 -7.34 -34.57 -2.95
CA THR A 106 -8.32 -33.50 -3.13
C THR A 106 -9.42 -33.76 -2.13
N ASP A 107 -9.17 -33.35 -0.89
CA ASP A 107 -10.16 -33.36 0.17
C ASP A 107 -11.23 -32.28 -0.03
N TYR A 108 -11.93 -32.36 -1.17
CA TYR A 108 -13.08 -31.50 -1.49
C TYR A 108 -14.37 -32.08 -0.88
N ASP A 109 -14.38 -33.38 -0.57
CA ASP A 109 -15.53 -34.12 -0.08
C ASP A 109 -15.71 -34.04 1.45
N GLN A 110 -14.65 -33.77 2.24
CA GLN A 110 -14.78 -33.55 3.69
C GLN A 110 -15.27 -32.14 4.03
N PHE A 111 -15.04 -31.16 3.14
CA PHE A 111 -15.52 -29.78 3.29
C PHE A 111 -17.05 -29.66 3.11
N LEU A 112 -17.68 -30.53 2.30
CA LEU A 112 -19.12 -30.50 2.04
C LEU A 112 -19.96 -31.32 3.02
N LYS A 113 -19.36 -32.14 3.89
CA LYS A 113 -20.09 -32.90 4.94
C LYS A 113 -20.39 -32.08 6.21
N HIS A 114 -19.93 -30.83 6.27
CA HIS A 114 -20.16 -29.90 7.38
C HIS A 114 -20.94 -28.63 6.98
N LEU A 115 -21.60 -28.65 5.81
CA LEU A 115 -22.66 -27.72 5.43
C LEU A 115 -24.01 -28.45 5.49
#